data_AF-A0A519UVD7-F1
#
_entry.id   AF-A0A519UVD7-F1
#
_cell.length_a   1.000
_cell.length_b   1.000
_cell.length_c   1.000
_cell.angle_alpha   90.00
_cell.angle_beta   90.00
_cell.angle_gamma   90.00
#
_symmetry.space_group_name_H-M   'P 1'
#
loop_
_entity.id
_entity.type
_entity.pdbx_description
1 polymer ?
#
loop_
_entity_poly.entity_id
_entity_poly.type
_entity_poly.pdbx_seq_one_letter_code
_entity_poly.pdbx_strand_id
1 'polypeptide(L)'
;MLRKLSYFLLLFFGLSQAARAQQATGVAALDQLVVALNGKSLALVQPYLTPETHIGSLPATYTTQVLTQLLPQFGPVESLRIVRQEPAGPNTRYVCLLARKGTEKEVDMVLTPAGQFAELNLVQASAKKISTTFGPHDLTTPPQVE
;
A
#
# COMPACT_ATOMS: atom_id res chain seq x y z
N MET A 1 8.81 -43.26 55.33
CA MET A 1 8.27 -43.90 54.10
C MET A 1 8.00 -42.78 53.10
N LEU A 2 8.88 -42.53 52.12
CA LEU A 2 8.83 -43.04 50.73
C LEU A 2 7.47 -42.71 50.06
N ARG A 3 7.35 -41.89 49.00
CA ARG A 3 8.05 -41.93 47.71
C ARG A 3 8.00 -40.57 46.97
N LYS A 4 9.09 -40.29 46.25
CA LYS A 4 9.21 -39.36 45.11
C LYS A 4 8.47 -39.91 43.88
N LEU A 5 7.93 -39.05 43.01
CA LEU A 5 8.09 -39.22 41.55
C LEU A 5 7.85 -37.89 40.80
N SER A 6 8.91 -37.42 40.13
CA SER A 6 8.93 -36.35 39.12
C SER A 6 8.15 -36.72 37.86
N TYR A 7 7.71 -35.74 37.08
CA TYR A 7 7.84 -35.63 35.60
C TYR A 7 7.29 -34.24 35.20
N PHE A 8 8.15 -33.26 34.89
CA PHE A 8 8.54 -32.91 33.51
C PHE A 8 7.34 -32.77 32.56
N LEU A 9 6.83 -31.55 32.35
CA LEU A 9 6.23 -31.18 31.07
C LEU A 9 6.47 -29.69 30.76
N LEU A 10 7.57 -29.48 30.02
CA LEU A 10 7.68 -28.60 28.85
C LEU A 10 7.09 -27.19 28.95
N LEU A 11 8.01 -26.25 29.24
CA LEU A 11 8.34 -25.14 28.35
C LEU A 11 7.49 -25.08 27.06
N PHE A 12 6.39 -24.34 27.10
CA PHE A 12 5.96 -23.57 25.95
C PHE A 12 6.20 -22.09 26.26
N PHE A 13 7.48 -21.71 26.18
CA PHE A 13 7.83 -20.39 25.68
C PHE A 13 7.26 -20.32 24.26
N GLY A 14 6.00 -19.88 24.16
CA GLY A 14 5.45 -19.39 22.92
C GLY A 14 6.23 -18.14 22.54
N LEU A 15 7.33 -18.34 21.82
CA LEU A 15 8.07 -17.31 21.12
C LEU A 15 7.10 -16.52 20.27
N SER A 16 6.86 -15.30 20.72
CA SER A 16 6.52 -14.10 19.98
C SER A 16 6.51 -14.28 18.46
N GLN A 17 5.32 -14.44 17.89
CA GLN A 17 4.98 -13.70 16.69
C GLN A 17 3.74 -12.88 17.02
N ALA A 18 3.98 -11.74 17.69
CA ALA A 18 3.11 -10.61 17.48
C ALA A 18 3.23 -10.29 15.99
N ALA A 19 2.35 -10.88 15.18
CA ALA A 19 1.85 -10.20 14.01
C ALA A 19 1.41 -8.85 14.55
N ARG A 20 2.25 -7.82 14.38
CA ARG A 20 1.88 -6.45 14.71
C ARG A 20 0.61 -6.22 13.91
N ALA A 21 -0.54 -6.25 14.59
CA ALA A 21 -1.80 -5.96 13.96
C ALA A 21 -1.62 -4.59 13.32
N GLN A 22 -1.68 -4.55 11.99
CA GLN A 22 -1.59 -3.30 11.26
C GLN A 22 -2.68 -2.40 11.83
N GLN A 23 -2.28 -1.27 12.40
CA GLN A 23 -3.24 -0.37 13.03
C GLN A 23 -4.03 0.28 11.90
N ALA A 24 -5.34 0.08 11.90
CA ALA A 24 -6.22 0.68 10.90
C ALA A 24 -6.07 2.20 10.94
N THR A 25 -5.92 2.80 9.77
CA THR A 25 -5.86 4.26 9.60
C THR A 25 -7.22 4.91 9.84
N GLY A 26 -8.31 4.12 9.82
CA GLY A 26 -9.68 4.61 9.87
C GLY A 26 -10.19 5.08 8.51
N VAL A 27 -9.39 4.93 7.45
CA VAL A 27 -9.71 5.29 6.07
C VAL A 27 -9.69 4.03 5.23
N ALA A 28 -10.88 3.53 4.88
CA ALA A 28 -11.04 2.21 4.27
C ALA A 28 -10.18 1.99 3.02
N ALA A 29 -10.06 3.00 2.16
CA ALA A 29 -9.23 2.93 0.95
C ALA A 29 -7.74 2.73 1.27
N LEU A 30 -7.22 3.43 2.29
CA LEU A 30 -5.84 3.32 2.74
C LEU A 30 -5.58 1.97 3.42
N ASP A 31 -6.53 1.50 4.22
CA ASP A 31 -6.44 0.20 4.89
C ASP A 31 -6.43 -0.95 3.86
N GLN A 32 -7.34 -0.91 2.88
CA GLN A 32 -7.38 -1.90 1.80
C GLN A 32 -6.17 -1.82 0.89
N LEU A 33 -5.59 -0.63 0.69
CA LEU A 33 -4.33 -0.48 -0.03
C LEU A 33 -3.17 -1.23 0.66
N VAL A 34 -3.06 -1.19 1.99
CA VAL A 34 -2.06 -2.00 2.71
C VAL A 34 -2.27 -3.48 2.45
N VAL A 35 -3.53 -3.95 2.54
CA VAL A 35 -3.84 -5.37 2.30
C VAL A 35 -3.51 -5.74 0.84
N ALA A 36 -3.82 -4.87 -0.12
CA ALA A 36 -3.45 -5.03 -1.53
C ALA A 36 -1.95 -5.13 -1.74
N LEU A 37 -1.15 -4.25 -1.10
CA LEU A 37 0.32 -4.26 -1.18
C LEU A 37 0.91 -5.54 -0.58
N ASN A 38 0.40 -5.98 0.57
CA ASN A 38 0.86 -7.20 1.24
C ASN A 38 0.43 -8.47 0.51
N GLY A 39 -0.79 -8.50 -0.02
CA GLY A 39 -1.34 -9.59 -0.82
C GLY A 39 -0.92 -9.56 -2.28
N LYS A 40 -0.18 -8.52 -2.71
CA LYS A 40 0.25 -8.29 -4.10
C LYS A 40 -0.90 -8.38 -5.11
N SER A 41 -2.08 -7.89 -4.73
CA SER A 41 -3.31 -8.07 -5.48
C SER A 41 -4.05 -6.75 -5.66
N LEU A 42 -4.37 -6.41 -6.90
CA LEU A 42 -5.13 -5.21 -7.25
C LEU A 42 -6.60 -5.32 -6.84
N ALA A 43 -7.12 -6.54 -6.68
CA ALA A 43 -8.55 -6.79 -6.48
C ALA A 43 -9.13 -6.06 -5.25
N LEU A 44 -8.32 -5.85 -4.21
CA LEU A 44 -8.74 -5.20 -2.97
C LEU A 44 -8.77 -3.67 -3.06
N VAL A 45 -7.96 -3.09 -3.94
CA VAL A 45 -7.95 -1.64 -4.16
C VAL A 45 -8.88 -1.22 -5.30
N GLN A 46 -9.20 -2.14 -6.23
CA GLN A 46 -10.06 -1.90 -7.39
C GLN A 46 -11.38 -1.16 -7.07
N PRO A 47 -12.12 -1.47 -5.98
CA PRO A 47 -13.36 -0.76 -5.65
C PRO A 47 -13.16 0.72 -5.30
N TYR A 48 -11.94 1.10 -4.93
CA TYR A 48 -11.56 2.45 -4.57
C TYR A 48 -10.90 3.20 -5.73
N LEU A 49 -10.75 2.60 -6.91
CA LEU A 49 -10.25 3.27 -8.10
C LEU A 49 -11.43 3.78 -8.94
N THR A 50 -11.24 4.93 -9.58
CA THR A 50 -12.13 5.52 -10.58
C THR A 50 -11.41 5.63 -11.93
N PRO A 51 -12.13 5.83 -13.04
CA PRO A 51 -11.50 6.08 -14.34
C PRO A 51 -10.54 7.28 -14.37
N GLU A 52 -10.67 8.19 -13.40
CA GLU A 52 -9.89 9.42 -13.24
C GLU A 52 -8.76 9.28 -12.22
N THR A 53 -8.67 8.15 -11.50
CA THR A 53 -7.57 7.91 -10.57
C THR A 53 -6.25 7.92 -11.34
N HIS A 54 -5.31 8.73 -10.88
CA HIS A 54 -3.98 8.82 -11.49
C HIS A 54 -2.85 8.63 -10.48
N ILE A 55 -1.65 8.38 -10.99
CA ILE A 55 -0.43 8.13 -10.21
C ILE A 55 0.64 9.14 -10.62
N GLY A 56 1.00 10.04 -9.72
CA GLY A 56 1.93 11.13 -9.96
C GLY A 56 1.43 12.02 -11.08
N SER A 57 2.27 12.24 -12.10
CA SER A 57 1.91 13.02 -13.30
C SER A 57 1.44 12.15 -14.47
N LEU A 58 1.24 10.84 -14.26
CA LEU A 58 0.82 9.95 -15.34
C LEU A 58 -0.68 10.09 -15.61
N PRO A 59 -1.13 10.01 -16.87
CA PRO A 59 -2.55 9.93 -17.20
C PRO A 59 -3.25 8.75 -16.50
N ALA A 60 -4.52 8.93 -16.13
CA ALA A 60 -5.31 7.93 -15.41
C ALA A 60 -5.43 6.58 -16.14
N THR A 61 -5.37 6.58 -17.48
CA THR A 61 -5.38 5.38 -18.32
C THR A 61 -4.25 4.40 -18.00
N TYR A 62 -3.14 4.88 -17.41
CA TYR A 62 -1.98 4.07 -17.04
C TYR A 62 -2.06 3.50 -15.63
N THR A 63 -3.00 3.92 -14.80
CA THR A 63 -3.06 3.57 -13.37
C THR A 63 -3.08 2.07 -13.13
N THR A 64 -3.97 1.34 -13.81
CA THR A 64 -4.08 -0.13 -13.68
C THR A 64 -2.80 -0.85 -14.10
N GLN A 65 -2.17 -0.39 -15.20
CA GLN A 65 -0.92 -0.98 -15.69
C GLN A 65 0.22 -0.75 -14.70
N VAL A 66 0.36 0.48 -14.19
CA VAL A 66 1.37 0.84 -13.19
C VAL A 66 1.19 0.02 -11.92
N LEU A 67 -0.04 -0.09 -11.39
CA LEU A 67 -0.30 -0.84 -10.17
C LEU A 67 -0.01 -2.33 -10.33
N THR A 68 -0.39 -2.92 -11.47
CA THR A 68 -0.10 -4.33 -11.78
C THR A 68 1.41 -4.61 -11.78
N GLN A 69 2.23 -3.67 -12.24
CA GLN A 69 3.69 -3.81 -12.21
C GLN A 69 4.31 -3.51 -10.85
N LEU A 70 3.71 -2.58 -10.09
CA LEU A 70 4.22 -2.09 -8.81
C LEU A 70 3.94 -3.07 -7.67
N LEU A 71 2.72 -3.60 -7.58
CA LEU A 71 2.27 -4.45 -6.48
C LEU A 71 3.19 -5.69 -6.26
N PRO A 72 3.62 -6.44 -7.29
CA PRO A 72 4.52 -7.58 -7.10
C PRO A 72 5.89 -7.21 -6.52
N GLN A 73 6.35 -5.98 -6.81
CA GLN A 73 7.63 -5.44 -6.35
C GLN A 73 7.55 -4.85 -4.94
N PHE A 74 6.34 -4.64 -4.42
CA PHE A 74 6.15 -4.29 -3.03
C PHE A 74 6.46 -5.50 -2.14
N GLY A 75 7.18 -5.19 -1.07
CA GLY A 75 7.48 -6.13 0.00
C GLY A 75 6.53 -5.84 1.15
N PRO A 76 6.59 -6.63 2.22
CA PRO A 76 5.66 -6.50 3.32
C PRO A 76 5.69 -5.08 3.88
N VAL A 77 4.52 -4.47 3.93
CA VAL A 77 4.24 -3.23 4.63
C VAL A 77 4.14 -3.56 6.11
N GLU A 78 4.99 -2.94 6.89
CA GLU A 78 5.07 -3.10 8.34
C GLU A 78 4.06 -2.18 9.03
N SER A 79 3.93 -0.94 8.54
CA SER A 79 2.92 -0.01 9.02
C SER A 79 2.52 1.04 7.97
N LEU A 80 1.29 1.56 8.10
CA LEU A 80 0.83 2.76 7.40
C LEU A 80 0.17 3.66 8.44
N ARG A 81 0.61 4.91 8.54
CA ARG A 81 -0.01 5.91 9.42
C ARG A 81 -0.26 7.20 8.68
N ILE A 82 -1.37 7.86 9.00
CA ILE A 82 -1.66 9.19 8.51
C ILE A 82 -0.89 10.19 9.38
N VAL A 83 -0.12 11.06 8.74
CA VAL A 83 0.62 12.15 9.38
C VAL A 83 -0.16 13.45 9.29
N ARG A 84 -0.80 13.68 8.15
CA ARG A 84 -1.47 14.93 7.86
C ARG A 84 -2.68 14.70 6.97
N GLN A 85 -3.71 15.51 7.20
CA GLN A 85 -4.87 15.60 6.35
C GLN A 85 -5.05 17.06 5.95
N GLU A 86 -5.14 17.32 4.66
CA GLU A 86 -5.28 18.66 4.11
C GLU A 86 -6.40 18.70 3.07
N PRO A 87 -7.13 19.82 2.95
CA PRO A 87 -8.07 19.99 1.85
C PRO A 87 -7.32 20.07 0.51
N ALA A 88 -7.87 19.42 -0.51
CA ALA A 88 -7.39 19.44 -1.89
C ALA A 88 -8.57 19.73 -2.83
N GLY A 89 -9.06 20.97 -2.81
CA GLY A 89 -10.31 21.34 -3.46
C GLY A 89 -11.50 20.60 -2.79
N PRO A 90 -12.35 19.89 -3.53
CA PRO A 90 -13.41 19.06 -2.94
C PRO A 90 -12.88 17.77 -2.30
N ASN A 91 -11.61 17.41 -2.53
CA ASN A 91 -11.01 16.17 -2.08
C ASN A 91 -10.23 16.36 -0.78
N THR A 92 -9.79 15.25 -0.18
CA THR A 92 -8.91 15.23 0.99
C THR A 92 -7.57 14.64 0.61
N ARG A 93 -6.49 15.38 0.85
CA ARG A 93 -5.11 14.90 0.76
C ARG A 93 -4.69 14.28 2.08
N TYR A 94 -4.14 13.08 2.00
CA TYR A 94 -3.54 12.33 3.10
C TYR A 94 -2.04 12.21 2.87
N VAL A 95 -1.26 12.78 3.77
CA VAL A 95 0.19 12.53 3.85
C VAL A 95 0.38 11.37 4.81
N CYS A 96 0.94 10.27 4.32
CA CYS A 96 1.07 9.03 5.06
C CYS A 96 2.53 8.59 5.18
N LEU A 97 2.89 7.95 6.29
CA LEU A 97 4.17 7.26 6.46
C LEU A 97 3.95 5.76 6.32
N LEU A 98 4.60 5.19 5.30
CA LEU A 98 4.59 3.78 4.97
C LEU A 98 5.92 3.14 5.42
N ALA A 99 5.87 2.27 6.42
CA ALA A 99 7.04 1.52 6.89
C ALA A 99 7.17 0.20 6.13
N ARG A 100 8.38 -0.09 5.63
CA ARG A 100 8.75 -1.33 4.95
C ARG A 100 10.26 -1.56 5.04
N LYS A 101 10.67 -2.80 5.31
CA LYS A 101 12.08 -3.22 5.40
C LYS A 101 12.87 -2.37 6.40
N GLY A 102 12.26 -2.00 7.53
CA GLY A 102 12.85 -1.11 8.53
C GLY A 102 13.09 0.33 8.05
N THR A 103 12.50 0.74 6.93
CA THR A 103 12.53 2.12 6.43
C THR A 103 11.13 2.70 6.32
N GLU A 104 10.99 3.97 6.67
CA GLU A 104 9.73 4.70 6.50
C GLU A 104 9.82 5.62 5.29
N LYS A 105 8.75 5.66 4.51
CA LYS A 105 8.64 6.51 3.33
C LYS A 105 7.36 7.32 3.42
N GLU A 106 7.50 8.62 3.23
CA GLU A 106 6.34 9.49 3.06
C GLU A 106 5.73 9.26 1.68
N VAL A 107 4.41 9.13 1.65
CA VAL A 107 3.61 8.97 0.44
C VAL A 107 2.36 9.82 0.57
N ASP A 108 1.97 10.41 -0.56
CA ASP A 108 0.79 11.27 -0.63
C ASP A 108 -0.34 10.55 -1.36
N MET A 109 -1.56 10.68 -0.85
CA MET A 109 -2.75 10.13 -1.50
C MET A 109 -3.85 11.17 -1.44
N VAL A 110 -4.67 11.23 -2.47
CA VAL A 110 -5.83 12.13 -2.49
C VAL A 110 -7.07 11.27 -2.66
N LEU A 111 -8.02 11.42 -1.74
CA LEU A 111 -9.31 10.74 -1.80
C LEU A 111 -10.43 11.72 -2.11
N THR A 112 -11.37 11.29 -2.94
CA THR A 112 -12.63 11.98 -3.18
C THR A 112 -13.52 11.97 -1.94
N PRO A 113 -14.57 12.80 -1.87
CA PRO A 113 -15.58 12.74 -0.81
C PRO A 113 -16.23 11.35 -0.64
N ALA A 114 -16.26 10.55 -1.70
CA ALA A 114 -16.78 9.18 -1.68
C ALA A 114 -15.78 8.16 -1.12
N GLY A 115 -14.56 8.60 -0.73
CA GLY A 115 -13.51 7.72 -0.22
C GLY A 115 -12.78 6.93 -1.30
N GLN A 116 -12.83 7.36 -2.56
CA GLN A 116 -12.11 6.73 -3.68
C GLN A 116 -10.83 7.50 -3.98
N PHE A 117 -9.82 6.86 -4.57
CA PHE A 117 -8.58 7.52 -4.94
C PHE A 117 -8.79 8.47 -6.12
N ALA A 118 -8.57 9.76 -5.90
CA ALA A 118 -8.30 10.70 -6.97
C ALA A 118 -6.81 10.61 -7.39
N GLU A 119 -5.92 10.50 -6.41
CA GLU A 119 -4.48 10.30 -6.61
C GLU A 119 -3.96 9.17 -5.71
N LEU A 120 -3.20 8.24 -6.29
CA LEU A 120 -2.59 7.12 -5.58
C LEU A 120 -1.06 7.17 -5.74
N ASN A 121 -0.40 8.03 -4.97
CA ASN A 121 1.05 8.24 -5.12
C ASN A 121 1.88 7.31 -4.22
N LEU A 122 1.94 6.03 -4.57
CA LEU A 122 2.87 5.06 -3.96
C LEU A 122 4.34 5.26 -4.36
N VAL A 123 4.59 6.20 -5.28
CA VAL A 123 5.73 6.18 -6.22
C VAL A 123 6.72 7.34 -6.04
N GLN A 124 6.48 8.33 -5.16
CA GLN A 124 7.52 9.37 -4.93
C GLN A 124 8.89 8.77 -4.55
N ALA A 125 8.90 7.58 -3.93
CA ALA A 125 10.12 6.85 -3.60
C ALA A 125 10.63 5.85 -4.67
N SER A 126 9.99 5.77 -5.85
CA SER A 126 10.28 4.81 -6.93
C SER A 126 10.23 5.39 -8.35
N ALA A 127 9.80 6.65 -8.54
CA ALA A 127 9.64 7.29 -9.87
C ALA A 127 10.90 7.16 -10.76
N LYS A 128 12.10 7.36 -10.18
CA LYS A 128 13.38 7.16 -10.89
C LYS A 128 13.60 5.75 -11.44
N LYS A 129 13.00 4.73 -10.83
CA LYS A 129 13.20 3.32 -11.18
C LYS A 129 12.14 2.79 -12.14
N ILE A 130 10.98 3.44 -12.17
CA ILE A 130 9.89 3.08 -13.07
C ILE A 130 10.15 3.66 -14.46
N SER A 131 10.70 4.88 -14.60
CA SER A 131 11.11 5.43 -15.90
C SER A 131 12.09 4.54 -16.68
N THR A 132 12.90 3.72 -16.02
CA THR A 132 13.81 2.77 -16.67
C THR A 132 13.16 1.44 -17.07
N THR A 133 12.04 1.06 -16.44
CA THR A 133 11.34 -0.21 -16.72
C THR A 133 10.33 -0.07 -17.86
N PHE A 134 9.84 1.14 -18.13
CA PHE A 134 8.88 1.40 -19.18
C PHE A 134 9.49 1.44 -20.60
N GLY A 135 10.83 1.33 -20.74
CA GLY A 135 11.50 1.58 -22.02
C GLY A 135 11.10 2.94 -22.62
N PRO A 136 11.46 3.27 -23.87
CA PRO A 136 10.84 4.37 -24.57
C PRO A 136 9.42 3.94 -24.99
N HIS A 137 8.53 3.65 -24.05
CA HIS A 137 7.11 3.74 -24.34
C HIS A 137 6.78 5.22 -24.36
N ASP A 138 6.35 5.66 -25.53
CA ASP A 138 5.86 6.99 -25.76
C ASP A 138 4.64 7.24 -24.86
N LEU A 139 4.90 7.78 -23.66
CA LEU A 139 3.89 8.17 -22.68
C LEU A 139 3.00 9.32 -23.18
N THR A 140 3.23 9.82 -24.41
CA THR A 140 2.37 10.81 -25.07
C THR A 140 1.26 10.18 -25.92
N THR A 141 1.37 8.88 -26.23
CA THR A 141 0.38 8.18 -27.06
C THR A 141 -0.50 7.28 -26.17
N PRO A 142 -1.82 7.54 -26.04
CA PRO A 142 -2.71 6.68 -25.27
C PRO A 142 -2.73 5.25 -25.85
N PRO A 143 -2.86 4.20 -25.02
CA PRO A 143 -2.93 2.83 -25.50
C PRO A 143 -4.11 2.67 -26.46
N GLN A 144 -3.86 2.08 -27.63
CA GLN A 144 -4.92 1.72 -28.57
C GLN A 144 -5.79 0.64 -27.91
N VAL A 145 -7.10 0.85 -27.92
CA VAL A 145 -8.08 -0.14 -27.47
C VAL A 145 -8.25 -1.15 -28.60
N GLU A 146 -7.84 -2.40 -28.38
CA GLU A 146 -8.29 -3.55 -29.18
C GLU A 146 -9.67 -4.03 -28.71
#